data_AF-A0A2X2V6A8-F1
#
_entry.id   AF-A0A2X2V6A8-F1
#
_cell.length_a   1.000
_cell.length_b   1.000
_cell.length_c   1.000
_cell.angle_alpha   90.00
_cell.angle_beta   90.00
_cell.angle_gamma   90.00
#
_symmetry.space_group_name_H-M   'P 1'
#
loop_
_entity.id
_entity.type
_entity.pdbx_description
1 polymer ?
#
loop_
_entity_poly.entity_id
_entity_poly.type
_entity_poly.pdbx_seq_one_letter_code
_entity_poly.pdbx_strand_id
1 'polypeptide(L)'
;MSLPHLSLTDVRHLHLAAQGLLKKPRRQALPADILATISRMSLLQIDTINVVARSPYLVLFSRLGHYPQQWLDDSLSRGELMEYWAHEGLFLTA
;
A
#
# COMPACT_ATOMS: atom_id res chain seq x y z
N MET A 1 3.06 16.97 -31.16
CA MET A 1 2.71 17.27 -29.75
C MET A 1 4.01 17.33 -28.95
N SER A 2 4.30 18.43 -28.27
CA SER A 2 5.47 18.54 -27.39
C SER A 2 5.27 17.72 -26.12
N LEU A 3 6.26 16.90 -25.74
CA LEU A 3 6.20 16.13 -24.50
C LEU A 3 6.22 17.08 -23.29
N PRO A 4 5.42 16.81 -22.24
CA PRO A 4 5.47 17.59 -21.02
C PRO A 4 6.85 17.45 -20.34
N HIS A 5 7.46 18.57 -19.98
CA HIS A 5 8.69 18.60 -19.20
C HIS A 5 8.35 18.65 -17.70
N LEU A 6 8.80 17.64 -16.95
CA LEU A 6 8.59 17.54 -15.50
C LEU A 6 9.91 17.83 -14.78
N SER A 7 9.89 18.74 -13.80
CA SER A 7 11.03 18.94 -12.92
C SER A 7 11.20 17.73 -11.97
N LEU A 8 12.37 17.61 -11.34
CA LEU A 8 12.60 16.58 -10.32
C LEU A 8 11.59 16.66 -9.17
N THR A 9 11.18 17.88 -8.80
CA THR A 9 10.16 18.11 -7.77
C THR A 9 8.81 17.57 -8.21
N ASP A 10 8.43 17.79 -9.48
CA ASP A 10 7.17 17.28 -10.03
C ASP A 10 7.14 15.76 -10.02
N VAL A 11 8.24 15.11 -10.43
CA VAL A 11 8.35 13.64 -10.43
C VAL A 11 8.27 13.08 -9.01
N ARG A 12 8.92 13.71 -8.03
CA ARG A 12 8.83 13.30 -6.61
C ARG A 12 7.41 13.40 -6.08
N HIS A 13 6.73 14.51 -6.33
CA HIS A 13 5.34 14.67 -5.92
C HIS A 13 4.42 13.68 -6.62
N LEU A 14 4.65 13.42 -7.91
CA LEU A 14 3.89 12.43 -8.67
C LEU A 14 4.09 11.03 -8.09
N HIS A 15 5.32 10.65 -7.73
CA HIS A 15 5.60 9.36 -7.12
C HIS A 15 4.95 9.21 -5.74
N LEU A 16 5.07 10.23 -4.87
CA LEU A 16 4.37 10.27 -3.58
C LEU A 16 2.85 10.22 -3.76
N ALA A 17 2.32 10.88 -4.79
CA ALA A 17 0.91 10.82 -5.11
C ALA A 17 0.51 9.42 -5.57
N ALA A 18 1.26 8.78 -6.47
CA ALA A 18 0.98 7.42 -6.92
C ALA A 18 0.95 6.45 -5.73
N GLN A 19 1.93 6.55 -4.82
CA GLN A 19 2.06 5.70 -3.64
C GLN A 19 1.06 6.01 -2.50
N GLY A 20 0.29 7.09 -2.59
CA GLY A 20 -0.66 7.49 -1.55
C GLY A 20 -0.04 8.17 -0.33
N LEU A 21 1.17 8.71 -0.46
CA LEU A 21 1.93 9.35 0.60
C LEU A 21 1.96 10.88 0.51
N LEU A 22 1.49 11.47 -0.60
CA LEU A 22 1.53 12.93 -0.78
C LEU A 22 0.57 13.68 0.16
N LYS A 23 -0.55 13.07 0.55
CA LYS A 23 -1.58 13.70 1.38
C LYS A 23 -1.87 12.84 2.59
N LYS A 24 -2.07 13.49 3.74
CA LYS A 24 -2.52 12.81 4.95
C LYS A 24 -3.95 12.27 4.77
N PRO A 25 -4.30 11.13 5.41
CA PRO A 25 -5.67 10.62 5.43
C PRO A 25 -6.64 11.67 5.98
N ARG A 26 -7.79 11.84 5.31
CA ARG A 26 -8.81 12.84 5.69
C ARG A 26 -9.88 12.29 6.63
N ARG A 27 -9.96 10.97 6.77
CA ARG A 27 -10.91 10.25 7.62
C ARG A 27 -10.26 9.02 8.22
N GLN A 28 -10.91 8.42 9.20
CA GLN A 28 -10.54 7.10 9.70
C GLN A 28 -10.65 6.05 8.60
N ALA A 29 -9.79 5.05 8.66
CA ALA A 29 -9.77 3.93 7.72
C ALA A 29 -11.02 3.05 7.88
N LEU A 30 -11.46 2.47 6.77
CA LEU A 30 -12.50 1.46 6.67
C LEU A 30 -11.89 0.15 6.14
N PRO A 31 -12.50 -1.02 6.38
CA PRO A 31 -11.98 -2.30 5.90
C PRO A 31 -11.65 -2.31 4.40
N ALA A 32 -12.52 -1.72 3.58
CA ALA A 32 -12.36 -1.64 2.13
C ALA A 32 -11.10 -0.83 1.69
N ASP A 33 -10.57 0.03 2.56
CA ASP A 33 -9.39 0.82 2.24
C ASP A 33 -8.10 -0.02 2.18
N ILE A 34 -8.10 -1.24 2.75
CA ILE A 34 -6.98 -2.17 2.63
C ILE A 34 -6.76 -2.52 1.17
N LEU A 35 -7.78 -3.07 0.50
CA LEU A 35 -7.72 -3.44 -0.91
C LEU A 35 -7.43 -2.22 -1.78
N ALA A 36 -8.12 -1.11 -1.55
CA ALA A 36 -7.90 0.11 -2.31
C ALA A 36 -6.44 0.63 -2.20
N THR A 37 -5.82 0.49 -1.03
CA THR A 37 -4.43 0.90 -0.79
C THR A 37 -3.45 -0.04 -1.49
N ILE A 38 -3.66 -1.35 -1.39
CA ILE A 38 -2.82 -2.36 -2.05
C ILE A 38 -2.93 -2.23 -3.56
N SER A 39 -4.15 -2.12 -4.11
CA SER A 39 -4.38 -1.87 -5.55
C SER A 39 -3.68 -0.62 -6.05
N ARG A 40 -3.70 0.47 -5.27
CA ARG A 40 -3.02 1.73 -5.64
C ARG A 40 -1.50 1.58 -5.71
N MET A 41 -0.91 0.83 -4.78
CA MET A 41 0.52 0.54 -4.79
C MET A 41 0.90 -0.56 -5.79
N SER A 42 -0.08 -1.24 -6.36
CA SER A 42 0.00 -2.47 -7.16
C SER A 42 0.44 -3.72 -6.40
N LEU A 43 1.25 -3.58 -5.35
CA LEU A 43 1.68 -4.70 -4.50
C LEU A 43 1.95 -4.25 -3.06
N LEU A 44 1.97 -5.22 -2.16
CA LEU A 44 2.42 -5.05 -0.77
C LEU A 44 3.43 -6.16 -0.42
N GLN A 45 4.69 -5.80 -0.23
CA GLN A 45 5.75 -6.77 0.03
C GLN A 45 5.60 -7.46 1.39
N ILE A 46 5.92 -8.76 1.43
CA ILE A 46 5.93 -9.60 2.62
C ILE A 46 7.38 -9.76 3.06
N ASP A 47 7.82 -8.94 4.02
CA ASP A 47 9.17 -9.04 4.58
C ASP A 47 9.20 -9.79 5.90
N THR A 48 10.38 -10.33 6.20
CA THR A 48 10.70 -11.00 7.47
C THR A 48 11.00 -10.03 8.61
N ILE A 49 11.13 -8.73 8.34
CA ILE A 49 11.39 -7.71 9.38
C ILE A 49 10.18 -7.58 10.31
N ASN A 50 10.41 -7.76 11.62
CA ASN A 50 9.35 -7.84 12.62
C ASN A 50 9.70 -7.21 14.00
N VAL A 51 10.72 -6.35 14.10
CA VAL A 51 11.21 -5.80 15.38
C VAL A 51 10.13 -5.04 16.16
N VAL A 52 9.27 -4.29 15.46
CA VAL A 52 8.13 -3.56 16.05
C VAL A 52 6.81 -4.20 15.61
N ALA A 53 6.68 -4.42 14.30
CA ALA A 53 5.59 -5.14 13.65
C ALA A 53 6.11 -5.64 12.28
N ARG A 54 5.39 -6.56 11.65
CA ARG A 54 5.71 -6.99 10.28
C ARG A 54 5.62 -5.81 9.29
N SER A 55 6.52 -5.74 8.32
CA SER A 55 6.57 -4.70 7.27
C SER A 55 5.19 -4.36 6.65
N PRO A 56 4.33 -5.34 6.26
CA PRO A 56 3.03 -5.05 5.67
C PRO A 56 2.16 -4.11 6.52
N TYR A 57 2.20 -4.28 7.85
CA TYR A 57 1.39 -3.48 8.76
C TYR A 57 1.87 -2.04 8.87
N LEU A 58 3.19 -1.83 8.83
CA LEU A 58 3.78 -0.48 8.86
C LEU A 58 3.53 0.27 7.55
N VAL A 59 3.63 -0.43 6.42
CA VAL A 59 3.35 0.13 5.09
C VAL A 59 1.90 0.60 5.00
N LEU A 60 0.94 -0.23 5.43
CA LEU A 60 -0.48 0.15 5.47
C LEU A 60 -0.73 1.30 6.47
N PHE A 61 -0.14 1.25 7.67
CA PHE A 61 -0.28 2.32 8.66
C PHE A 61 0.18 3.68 8.12
N SER A 62 1.28 3.73 7.36
CA SER A 62 1.77 5.00 6.79
C SER A 62 0.79 5.68 5.82
N ARG A 63 -0.16 4.93 5.26
CA ARG A 63 -1.14 5.39 4.26
C ARG A 63 -2.56 5.52 4.81
N LEU A 64 -2.92 4.69 5.79
CA LEU A 64 -4.26 4.63 6.37
C LEU A 64 -4.35 5.28 7.75
N GLY A 65 -3.22 5.50 8.42
CA GLY A 65 -3.17 5.81 9.84
C GLY A 65 -3.52 4.57 10.67
N HIS A 66 -4.07 4.79 11.87
CA HIS A 66 -4.48 3.69 12.74
C HIS A 66 -5.62 2.89 12.09
N TYR A 67 -5.44 1.58 11.99
CA TYR A 67 -6.42 0.64 11.48
C TYR A 67 -6.26 -0.72 12.19
N PRO A 68 -7.33 -1.53 12.31
CA PRO A 68 -7.23 -2.90 12.82
C PRO A 68 -6.44 -3.80 11.86
N GLN A 69 -5.31 -4.36 12.32
CA GLN A 69 -4.43 -5.22 11.49
C GLN A 69 -5.15 -6.46 10.95
N GLN A 70 -6.12 -6.99 11.70
CA GLN A 70 -6.97 -8.14 11.31
C GLN A 70 -7.63 -7.95 9.94
N TRP A 71 -7.89 -6.72 9.49
CA TRP A 71 -8.49 -6.49 8.18
C TRP A 71 -7.62 -6.99 7.02
N LEU A 72 -6.29 -6.96 7.15
CA LEU A 72 -5.39 -7.52 6.14
C LEU A 72 -5.52 -9.05 6.10
N ASP A 73 -5.46 -9.68 7.27
CA ASP A 73 -5.55 -11.13 7.42
C ASP A 73 -6.93 -11.64 6.98
N ASP A 74 -8.01 -10.92 7.29
CA ASP A 74 -9.35 -11.26 6.84
C ASP A 74 -9.48 -11.14 5.32
N SER A 75 -8.91 -10.10 4.70
CA SER A 75 -8.97 -9.91 3.25
C SER A 75 -8.27 -11.04 2.50
N LEU A 76 -7.14 -11.51 3.04
CA LEU A 76 -6.46 -12.71 2.55
C LEU A 76 -7.34 -13.96 2.73
N SER A 77 -7.93 -14.16 3.91
CA SER A 77 -8.79 -15.32 4.18
C SER A 77 -10.05 -15.38 3.32
N ARG A 78 -10.59 -14.21 2.93
CA ARG A 78 -11.74 -14.07 2.01
C ARG A 78 -11.36 -14.25 0.54
N GLY A 79 -10.06 -14.39 0.23
CA GLY A 79 -9.57 -14.51 -1.14
C GLY A 79 -9.61 -13.20 -1.93
N GLU A 80 -9.69 -12.05 -1.27
CA GLU A 80 -9.62 -10.72 -1.91
C GLU A 80 -8.17 -10.30 -2.21
N LEU A 81 -7.23 -10.97 -1.53
CA LEU A 81 -5.80 -10.86 -1.75
C LEU A 81 -5.23 -12.26 -2.07
N MET A 82 -4.17 -12.28 -2.84
CA MET A 82 -3.34 -13.46 -3.05
C MET A 82 -1.92 -13.20 -2.57
N GLU A 83 -1.30 -14.21 -1.98
CA GLU A 83 0.16 -14.22 -1.79
C GLU A 83 0.81 -14.74 -3.07
N TYR A 84 1.72 -13.93 -3.61
CA TYR A 84 2.49 -14.27 -4.79
C TYR A 84 3.98 -14.23 -4.47
N TRP A 85 4.68 -15.28 -4.88
CA TRP A 85 6.14 -15.37 -4.80
C TRP A 85 6.73 -15.00 -6.15
N ALA A 86 7.28 -13.79 -6.25
CA ALA A 86 8.04 -13.31 -7.41
C ALA A 86 9.54 -13.49 -7.13
N HIS A 87 10.40 -12.53 -7.51
CA HIS A 87 11.77 -12.47 -7.00
C HIS A 87 11.81 -12.38 -5.46
N GLU A 88 10.72 -11.90 -4.84
CA GLU A 88 10.44 -11.84 -3.40
C GLU A 88 8.93 -12.14 -3.14
N GLY A 89 8.52 -12.38 -1.89
CA GLY A 89 7.11 -12.60 -1.52
C GLY A 89 6.30 -11.30 -1.40
N LEU A 90 5.07 -11.26 -1.93
CA LEU A 90 4.21 -10.06 -1.92
C LEU A 90 2.70 -10.39 -2.00
N PHE A 91 1.84 -9.49 -1.51
CA PHE A 91 0.40 -9.52 -1.72
C PHE A 91 -0.01 -8.76 -2.99
N LEU A 92 -0.95 -9.34 -3.73
CA LEU A 92 -1.63 -8.72 -4.88
C LEU A 92 -3.14 -8.77 -4.67
N THR A 93 -3.86 -7.80 -5.23
CA THR A 93 -5.33 -7.89 -5.28
C THR A 93 -5.77 -8.97 -6.26
N ALA A 94 -6.72 -9.81 -5.83
CA ALA A 94 -7.30 -10.87 -6.63
C ALA A 94 -8.12 -10.35 -7.83
#